data_AF-A5Z3L3-F1
#
_entry.id   AF-A5Z3L3-F1
#
_cell.length_a   1.000
_cell.length_b   1.000
_cell.length_c   1.000
_cell.angle_alpha   90.00
_cell.angle_beta   90.00
_cell.angle_gamma   90.00
#
_symmetry.space_group_name_H-M   'P 1'
#
loop_
_entity.id
_entity.type
_entity.pdbx_description
1 polymer ?
#
loop_
_entity_poly.entity_id
_entity_poly.type
_entity_poly.pdbx_seq_one_letter_code
_entity_poly.pdbx_strand_id
1 'polypeptide(L)'
;MRLGDKKAKDILIERNLRLVAHVVKKYYDENRENQDLISIGIVGLIKAVNTYNPDKGNRLVTYAAKCIENELLMMLRAEKKRSKDVSLNEPIGTDKEGNTISLIDVVENDEMDTLEQIEKAENISLVQKYVAQILNEREKEIIVWRYGLDGKKPMTQKKVGEKLGISRSYVSRIEKRALEKLKKALDNSYRM
;
A
#
# COMPACT_ATOMS: atom_id res chain seq x y z
N MET A 1 -2.76 10.87 -41.68
CA MET A 1 -3.67 10.22 -40.72
C MET A 1 -3.72 11.03 -39.41
N ARG A 2 -4.36 12.21 -39.42
CA ARG A 2 -4.61 13.03 -38.21
C ARG A 2 -6.13 13.24 -38.13
N LEU A 3 -6.72 12.96 -36.97
CA LEU A 3 -8.14 12.63 -36.70
C LEU A 3 -8.58 11.29 -37.29
N GLY A 4 -8.46 10.25 -36.46
CA GLY A 4 -8.69 8.86 -36.84
C GLY A 4 -10.16 8.52 -36.97
N ASP A 5 -10.57 8.13 -38.17
CA ASP A 5 -11.77 7.33 -38.34
C ASP A 5 -11.60 6.05 -37.52
N LYS A 6 -12.45 5.88 -36.51
CA LYS A 6 -12.47 4.69 -35.66
C LYS A 6 -12.57 3.43 -36.52
N LYS A 7 -13.36 3.48 -37.61
CA LYS A 7 -13.49 2.37 -38.56
C LYS A 7 -12.17 2.03 -39.23
N ALA A 8 -11.37 3.02 -39.60
CA ALA A 8 -10.07 2.78 -40.22
C ALA A 8 -9.08 2.12 -39.25
N LYS A 9 -9.14 2.47 -37.96
CA LYS A 9 -8.35 1.80 -36.91
C LYS A 9 -8.81 0.36 -36.69
N ASP A 10 -10.11 0.13 -36.61
CA ASP A 10 -10.69 -1.20 -36.43
C ASP A 10 -10.29 -2.13 -37.58
N ILE A 11 -10.43 -1.68 -38.83
CA ILE A 11 -9.96 -2.41 -40.02
C ILE A 11 -8.46 -2.74 -39.93
N LEU A 12 -7.66 -1.79 -39.46
CA LEU A 12 -6.21 -1.98 -39.34
C LEU A 12 -5.84 -2.99 -38.25
N ILE A 13 -6.59 -3.03 -37.15
CA ILE A 13 -6.44 -4.02 -36.09
C ILE A 13 -6.81 -5.40 -36.62
N GLU A 14 -7.99 -5.56 -37.21
CA GLU A 14 -8.50 -6.84 -37.73
C GLU A 14 -7.54 -7.46 -38.76
N ARG A 15 -7.04 -6.65 -39.71
CA ARG A 15 -6.09 -7.11 -40.74
C ARG A 15 -4.75 -7.58 -40.18
N ASN A 16 -4.37 -7.14 -38.98
CA ASN A 16 -3.07 -7.46 -38.38
C ASN A 16 -3.16 -8.47 -37.22
N LEU A 17 -4.31 -9.09 -36.97
CA LEU A 17 -4.45 -10.11 -35.92
C LEU A 17 -3.48 -11.31 -36.08
N ARG A 18 -3.13 -11.68 -37.33
CA ARG A 18 -2.15 -12.74 -37.59
C ARG A 18 -0.75 -12.41 -37.06
N LEU A 19 -0.39 -11.12 -37.00
CA LEU A 19 0.86 -10.67 -36.40
C LEU A 19 0.87 -10.96 -34.89
N VAL A 20 -0.26 -10.72 -34.21
CA VAL A 20 -0.41 -11.02 -32.77
C VAL A 20 -0.15 -12.50 -32.52
N ALA A 21 -0.84 -13.38 -33.25
CA ALA A 21 -0.64 -14.83 -33.12
C ALA A 21 0.82 -15.25 -33.37
N HIS A 22 1.50 -14.64 -34.34
CA HIS A 22 2.89 -14.94 -34.63
C HIS A 22 3.85 -14.48 -33.52
N VAL A 23 3.67 -13.28 -32.97
CA VAL A 23 4.52 -12.74 -31.90
C VAL A 23 4.29 -13.49 -30.59
N VAL A 24 3.03 -13.72 -30.24
CA VAL A 24 2.60 -14.40 -29.00
C VAL A 24 3.14 -15.83 -28.92
N LYS A 25 3.29 -16.54 -30.04
CA LYS A 25 3.82 -17.92 -30.07
C LYS A 25 5.16 -18.09 -29.36
N LYS A 26 6.00 -17.05 -29.31
CA LYS A 26 7.29 -17.07 -28.58
C LYS A 26 7.15 -17.11 -27.06
N TYR A 27 5.97 -16.84 -26.54
CA TYR A 27 5.66 -16.67 -25.11
C TYR A 27 4.69 -17.74 -24.59
N TYR A 28 4.43 -18.79 -25.35
CA TYR A 28 3.63 -19.92 -24.89
C TYR A 28 4.33 -20.66 -23.76
N ASP A 29 3.53 -21.08 -22.78
CA ASP A 29 3.93 -21.75 -21.55
C ASP A 29 2.84 -22.78 -21.23
N GLU A 30 3.23 -23.98 -20.78
CA GLU A 30 2.30 -25.08 -20.46
C GLU A 30 1.33 -24.70 -19.34
N ASN A 31 1.72 -23.75 -18.49
CA ASN A 31 0.92 -23.30 -17.35
C ASN A 31 -0.02 -22.13 -17.68
N ARG A 32 -0.15 -21.74 -18.95
CA ARG A 32 -0.93 -20.56 -19.37
C ARG A 32 -1.94 -20.89 -20.45
N GLU A 33 -3.09 -20.25 -20.36
CA GLU A 33 -4.06 -20.28 -21.45
C GLU A 33 -3.58 -19.41 -22.61
N ASN A 34 -3.45 -20.04 -23.79
CA ASN A 34 -3.02 -19.36 -25.00
C ASN A 34 -3.95 -18.19 -25.40
N GLN A 35 -5.23 -18.24 -24.99
CA GLN A 35 -6.20 -17.19 -25.27
C GLN A 35 -5.90 -15.88 -24.53
N ASP A 36 -5.36 -15.96 -23.31
CA ASP A 36 -4.99 -14.77 -22.52
C ASP A 36 -3.84 -14.02 -23.17
N LEU A 37 -2.82 -14.77 -23.63
CA LEU A 37 -1.68 -14.20 -24.33
C LEU A 37 -2.09 -13.50 -25.63
N ILE A 38 -3.03 -14.09 -26.37
CA ILE A 38 -3.61 -13.47 -27.57
C ILE A 38 -4.34 -12.17 -27.20
N SER A 39 -5.16 -12.19 -26.14
CA SER A 39 -5.92 -11.02 -25.68
C SER A 39 -5.00 -9.86 -25.29
N ILE A 40 -3.93 -10.14 -24.53
CA ILE A 40 -2.91 -9.16 -24.16
C ILE A 40 -2.18 -8.64 -25.40
N GLY A 41 -1.84 -9.53 -26.33
CA GLY A 41 -1.23 -9.14 -27.59
C GLY A 41 -2.12 -8.24 -28.44
N ILE A 42 -3.44 -8.47 -28.45
CA ILE A 42 -4.41 -7.59 -29.11
C ILE A 42 -4.40 -6.19 -28.48
N VAL A 43 -4.34 -6.09 -27.15
CA VAL A 43 -4.19 -4.79 -26.46
C VAL A 43 -2.93 -4.05 -26.94
N GLY A 44 -1.81 -4.76 -27.10
CA GLY A 44 -0.56 -4.19 -27.63
C GLY A 44 -0.70 -3.70 -29.07
N LEU A 45 -1.42 -4.44 -29.93
CA LEU A 45 -1.72 -4.02 -31.30
C LEU A 45 -2.62 -2.77 -31.34
N ILE A 46 -3.67 -2.73 -30.50
CA ILE A 46 -4.57 -1.57 -30.39
C ILE A 46 -3.77 -0.32 -29.98
N LYS A 47 -2.91 -0.44 -28.97
CA LYS A 47 -2.02 0.64 -28.54
C LYS A 47 -1.13 1.09 -29.69
N ALA A 48 -0.51 0.16 -30.41
CA ALA A 48 0.34 0.47 -31.57
C ALA A 48 -0.42 1.24 -32.65
N VAL A 49 -1.60 0.79 -33.04
CA VAL A 49 -2.44 1.47 -34.07
C VAL A 49 -2.86 2.86 -33.60
N ASN A 50 -3.11 3.05 -32.31
CA ASN A 50 -3.48 4.34 -31.75
C ASN A 50 -2.32 5.35 -31.70
N THR A 51 -1.08 4.89 -31.50
CA THR A 51 0.10 5.76 -31.30
C THR A 51 1.06 5.79 -32.49
N TYR A 52 0.82 4.99 -33.53
CA TYR A 52 1.69 4.91 -34.69
C TYR A 52 1.77 6.24 -35.44
N ASN A 53 3.01 6.65 -35.76
CA ASN A 53 3.28 7.82 -36.59
C ASN A 53 4.08 7.39 -37.84
N PRO A 54 3.50 7.48 -39.05
CA PRO A 54 4.19 7.12 -40.30
C PRO A 54 5.38 8.02 -40.61
N ASP A 55 5.40 9.26 -40.12
CA ASP A 55 6.49 10.23 -40.37
C ASP A 55 7.82 9.79 -39.74
N LYS A 56 7.79 8.82 -38.83
CA LYS A 56 8.98 8.24 -38.19
C LYS A 56 9.68 7.16 -39.04
N GLY A 57 9.20 6.87 -40.25
CA GLY A 57 9.86 6.01 -41.24
C GLY A 57 9.85 4.50 -40.95
N ASN A 58 9.33 4.05 -39.81
CA ASN A 58 9.23 2.63 -39.46
C ASN A 58 7.92 2.04 -39.97
N ARG A 59 7.96 0.83 -40.54
CA ARG A 59 6.73 0.10 -40.94
C ARG A 59 5.85 -0.17 -39.71
N LEU A 60 4.53 -0.03 -39.86
CA LEU A 60 3.54 -0.32 -38.82
C LEU A 60 3.74 -1.70 -38.19
N VAL A 61 3.97 -2.73 -39.00
CA VAL A 61 4.18 -4.11 -38.53
C VAL A 61 5.36 -4.19 -37.55
N THR A 62 6.47 -3.53 -37.87
CA THR A 62 7.67 -3.51 -37.02
C THR A 62 7.42 -2.76 -35.71
N TYR A 63 6.68 -1.67 -35.75
CA TYR A 63 6.29 -0.92 -34.55
C TYR A 63 5.30 -1.72 -33.68
N ALA A 64 4.27 -2.28 -34.30
CA ALA A 64 3.24 -3.07 -33.64
C ALA A 64 3.82 -4.32 -32.97
N ALA A 65 4.74 -5.03 -33.62
CA ALA A 65 5.42 -6.16 -33.02
C ALA A 65 6.10 -5.80 -31.69
N LYS A 66 6.80 -4.64 -31.63
CA LYS A 66 7.42 -4.16 -30.39
C LYS A 66 6.40 -3.79 -29.31
N CYS A 67 5.27 -3.20 -29.69
CA CYS A 67 4.19 -2.88 -28.74
C CYS A 67 3.53 -4.13 -28.18
N ILE A 68 3.23 -5.12 -29.03
CA ILE A 68 2.71 -6.44 -28.63
C ILE A 68 3.67 -7.11 -27.65
N GLU A 69 4.96 -7.15 -27.99
CA GLU A 69 6.00 -7.72 -27.15
C GLU A 69 6.08 -7.02 -25.78
N ASN A 70 6.00 -5.69 -25.77
CA ASN A 70 6.05 -4.92 -24.53
C ASN A 70 4.87 -5.24 -23.60
N GLU A 71 3.65 -5.38 -24.11
CA GLU A 71 2.49 -5.73 -23.28
C GLU A 71 2.63 -7.14 -22.68
N LEU A 72 3.12 -8.11 -23.46
CA LEU A 72 3.41 -9.46 -22.96
C LEU A 72 4.47 -9.42 -21.86
N LEU A 73 5.55 -8.69 -22.07
CA LEU A 73 6.60 -8.52 -21.06
C LEU A 73 6.11 -7.79 -19.80
N MET A 74 5.18 -6.84 -19.93
CA MET A 74 4.58 -6.17 -18.77
C MET A 74 3.75 -7.13 -17.92
N MET A 75 2.96 -8.00 -18.56
CA MET A 75 2.21 -9.04 -17.85
C MET A 75 3.15 -10.02 -17.14
N LEU A 76 4.19 -10.54 -17.82
CA LEU A 76 5.16 -11.46 -17.22
C LEU A 76 5.89 -10.86 -16.00
N ARG A 77 6.20 -9.55 -16.05
CA ARG A 77 6.79 -8.84 -14.91
C ARG A 77 5.80 -8.71 -13.74
N ALA A 78 4.51 -8.51 -14.02
CA ALA A 78 3.48 -8.41 -12.99
C ALA A 78 3.28 -9.75 -12.27
N GLU A 79 3.28 -10.86 -13.02
CA GLU A 79 3.21 -12.19 -12.44
C GLU A 79 4.43 -12.56 -11.61
N LYS A 80 5.64 -12.24 -12.07
CA LYS A 80 6.86 -12.49 -11.29
C LYS A 80 6.86 -11.78 -9.94
N LYS A 81 6.15 -10.64 -9.82
CA LYS A 81 5.95 -9.98 -8.51
C LYS A 81 5.05 -10.80 -7.59
N ARG A 82 4.05 -11.47 -8.15
CA ARG A 82 3.07 -12.31 -7.44
C ARG A 82 3.49 -13.76 -7.28
N SER A 83 4.57 -14.21 -7.92
CA SER A 83 5.02 -15.60 -7.85
C SER A 83 5.53 -16.03 -6.46
N LYS A 84 5.59 -15.10 -5.50
CA LYS A 84 5.87 -15.38 -4.09
C LYS A 84 4.61 -15.44 -3.23
N ASP A 85 3.46 -15.11 -3.80
CA ASP A 85 2.18 -15.17 -3.10
C ASP A 85 1.80 -16.64 -2.96
N VAL A 86 1.56 -17.10 -1.74
CA VAL A 86 1.06 -18.44 -1.43
C VAL A 86 -0.43 -18.36 -1.11
N SER A 87 -1.17 -19.42 -1.40
CA SER A 87 -2.60 -19.45 -1.06
C SER A 87 -2.75 -19.66 0.44
N LEU A 88 -3.59 -18.86 1.11
CA LEU A 88 -3.87 -19.04 2.54
C LEU A 88 -4.57 -20.37 2.85
N ASN A 89 -5.21 -20.98 1.84
CA ASN A 89 -5.86 -22.28 1.97
C ASN A 89 -4.92 -23.44 1.65
N GLU A 90 -3.67 -23.17 1.25
CA GLU A 90 -2.70 -24.21 0.94
C GLU A 90 -2.38 -25.04 2.21
N PRO A 91 -2.47 -26.38 2.14
CA PRO A 91 -2.20 -27.23 3.29
C PRO A 91 -0.72 -27.18 3.65
N ILE A 92 -0.41 -26.87 4.90
CA ILE A 92 0.95 -26.79 5.44
C ILE A 92 1.33 -28.00 6.29
N GLY A 93 0.34 -28.82 6.67
CA GLY A 93 0.56 -30.01 7.46
C GLY A 93 -0.74 -30.70 7.84
N THR A 94 -0.63 -31.68 8.73
CA THR A 94 -1.75 -32.40 9.32
C THR A 94 -1.73 -32.25 10.84
N ASP A 95 -2.89 -32.12 11.46
CA ASP A 95 -3.02 -32.18 12.92
C ASP A 95 -2.82 -33.61 13.46
N LYS A 96 -2.98 -33.79 14.77
CA LYS A 96 -2.86 -35.11 15.43
C LYS A 96 -3.99 -36.08 15.08
N GLU A 97 -5.07 -35.59 14.50
CA GLU A 97 -6.27 -36.33 14.12
C GLU A 97 -6.31 -36.64 12.61
N GLY A 98 -5.34 -36.11 11.84
CA GLY A 98 -5.19 -36.31 10.40
C GLY A 98 -5.90 -35.27 9.54
N ASN A 99 -6.46 -34.20 10.13
CA ASN A 99 -7.07 -33.12 9.36
C ASN A 99 -6.00 -32.21 8.77
N THR A 100 -6.26 -31.68 7.57
CA THR A 100 -5.36 -30.73 6.90
C THR A 100 -5.38 -29.39 7.60
N ILE A 101 -4.22 -28.88 7.97
CA ILE A 101 -4.04 -27.52 8.49
C ILE A 101 -3.61 -26.63 7.34
N SER A 102 -4.27 -25.50 7.15
CA SER A 102 -3.92 -24.49 6.17
C SER A 102 -3.22 -23.28 6.81
N LEU A 103 -2.58 -22.44 6.00
CA LEU A 103 -1.92 -21.21 6.49
C LEU A 103 -2.90 -20.32 7.29
N ILE A 104 -4.14 -20.18 6.84
CA ILE A 104 -5.16 -19.35 7.51
C ILE A 104 -5.44 -19.77 8.95
N ASP A 105 -5.27 -21.05 9.29
CA ASP A 105 -5.54 -21.57 10.63
C ASP A 105 -4.43 -21.21 11.63
N VAL A 106 -3.26 -20.82 11.14
CA VAL A 106 -2.04 -20.53 11.93
C VAL A 106 -1.72 -19.03 11.95
N VAL A 107 -2.25 -18.25 11.01
CA VAL A 107 -2.01 -16.81 10.96
C VAL A 107 -2.59 -16.14 12.20
N GLU A 108 -1.72 -15.46 12.95
CA GLU A 108 -2.09 -14.66 14.11
C GLU A 108 -2.95 -13.47 13.66
N ASN A 109 -4.03 -13.21 14.41
CA ASN A 109 -4.88 -12.06 14.18
C ASN A 109 -4.34 -10.88 14.99
N ASP A 110 -4.07 -9.74 14.36
CA ASP A 110 -3.64 -8.49 15.01
C ASP A 110 -4.79 -7.83 15.82
N GLU A 111 -5.93 -8.48 15.95
CA GLU A 111 -7.01 -8.01 16.83
C GLU A 111 -6.57 -8.08 18.29
N MET A 112 -6.45 -6.90 18.91
CA MET A 112 -6.18 -6.78 20.34
C MET A 112 -7.22 -7.59 21.13
N ASP A 113 -6.77 -8.51 21.98
CA ASP A 113 -7.63 -9.30 22.85
C ASP A 113 -8.48 -8.38 23.74
N THR A 114 -9.66 -8.88 24.14
CA THR A 114 -10.60 -8.21 25.06
C THR A 114 -9.91 -7.68 26.32
N LEU A 115 -8.95 -8.43 26.88
CA LEU A 115 -8.16 -7.99 28.02
C LEU A 115 -7.28 -6.77 27.69
N GLU A 116 -6.58 -6.80 26.55
CA GLU A 116 -5.76 -5.67 26.09
C GLU A 116 -6.60 -4.43 25.77
N GLN A 117 -7.83 -4.61 25.27
CA GLN A 117 -8.76 -3.51 25.03
C GLN A 117 -9.17 -2.82 26.33
N ILE A 118 -9.48 -3.61 27.36
CA ILE A 118 -9.82 -3.10 28.69
C ILE A 118 -8.62 -2.36 29.30
N GLU A 119 -7.43 -2.97 29.29
CA GLU A 119 -6.21 -2.37 29.83
C GLU A 119 -5.87 -1.04 29.13
N LYS A 120 -6.01 -1.00 27.79
CA LYS A 120 -5.79 0.22 27.01
C LYS A 120 -6.80 1.32 27.36
N ALA A 121 -8.07 0.96 27.56
CA ALA A 121 -9.10 1.93 27.96
C ALA A 121 -8.82 2.50 29.35
N GLU A 122 -8.40 1.66 30.30
CA GLU A 122 -7.99 2.09 31.65
C GLU A 122 -6.75 3.00 31.59
N ASN A 123 -5.73 2.63 30.82
CA ASN A 123 -4.52 3.42 30.62
C ASN A 123 -4.82 4.80 30.00
N ILE A 124 -5.72 4.86 29.02
CA ILE A 124 -6.16 6.14 28.43
C ILE A 124 -6.83 7.02 29.48
N SER A 125 -7.75 6.45 30.27
CA SER A 125 -8.45 7.17 31.35
C SER A 125 -7.45 7.70 32.39
N LEU A 126 -6.46 6.89 32.77
CA LEU A 126 -5.41 7.25 33.72
C LEU A 126 -4.56 8.41 33.20
N VAL A 127 -4.12 8.34 31.94
CA VAL A 127 -3.33 9.41 31.29
C VAL A 127 -4.13 10.71 31.24
N GLN A 128 -5.41 10.67 30.84
CA GLN A 128 -6.26 11.85 30.79
C GLN A 128 -6.44 12.49 32.18
N LYS A 129 -6.66 11.68 33.22
CA LYS A 129 -6.76 12.14 34.61
C LYS A 129 -5.49 12.84 35.07
N TYR A 130 -4.33 12.22 34.86
CA TYR A 130 -3.05 12.81 35.30
C TYR A 130 -2.67 14.07 34.53
N VAL A 131 -2.92 14.10 33.22
CA VAL A 131 -2.73 15.30 32.40
C VAL A 131 -3.62 16.44 32.88
N ALA A 132 -4.85 16.16 33.31
CA ALA A 132 -5.78 17.17 33.83
C ALA A 132 -5.43 17.66 35.25
N GLN A 133 -4.88 16.81 36.12
CA GLN A 133 -4.66 17.13 37.54
C GLN A 133 -3.26 17.69 37.84
N ILE A 134 -2.23 17.26 37.10
CA ILE A 134 -0.82 17.55 37.45
C ILE A 134 -0.22 18.66 36.60
N LEU A 135 -0.58 18.69 35.32
CA LEU A 135 -0.02 19.67 34.38
C LEU A 135 -0.77 20.99 34.49
N ASN A 136 -0.03 22.09 34.43
CA ASN A 136 -0.65 23.40 34.25
C ASN A 136 -1.18 23.56 32.81
N GLU A 137 -2.03 24.56 32.57
CA GLU A 137 -2.66 24.78 31.26
C GLU A 137 -1.66 24.84 30.09
N ARG A 138 -0.49 25.45 30.31
CA ARG A 138 0.54 25.57 29.27
C ARG A 138 1.26 24.25 28.97
N GLU A 139 1.53 23.45 29.99
CA GLU A 139 2.08 22.10 29.88
C GLU A 139 1.08 21.16 29.21
N LYS A 140 -0.19 21.23 29.64
CA LYS A 140 -1.30 20.45 29.09
C LYS A 140 -1.50 20.73 27.60
N GLU A 141 -1.55 22.00 27.19
CA GLU A 141 -1.70 22.38 25.79
C GLU A 141 -0.56 21.84 24.91
N ILE A 142 0.69 21.94 25.39
CA ILE A 142 1.86 21.40 24.69
C ILE A 142 1.77 19.87 24.59
N ILE A 143 1.46 19.16 25.67
CA ILE A 143 1.38 17.69 25.68
C ILE A 143 0.23 17.20 24.80
N VAL A 144 -0.95 17.83 24.88
CA VAL A 144 -2.10 17.49 24.04
C VAL A 144 -1.76 17.62 22.55
N TRP A 145 -1.13 18.71 22.11
CA TRP A 145 -0.75 18.87 20.69
C TRP A 145 0.42 18.00 20.27
N ARG A 146 1.39 17.74 21.16
CA ARG A 146 2.55 16.89 20.85
C ARG A 146 2.17 15.44 20.61
N TYR A 147 1.18 14.95 21.37
CA TYR A 147 0.78 13.53 21.36
C TYR A 147 -0.61 13.28 20.77
N GLY A 148 -1.37 14.33 20.44
CA GLY A 148 -2.70 14.20 19.82
C GLY A 148 -3.78 13.71 20.79
N LEU A 149 -3.69 14.05 22.07
CA LEU A 149 -4.61 13.56 23.10
C LEU A 149 -6.06 14.08 22.95
N ASP A 150 -6.27 15.06 22.05
CA ASP A 150 -7.58 15.60 21.66
C ASP A 150 -8.13 14.97 20.36
N GLY A 151 -7.55 13.84 19.92
CA GLY A 151 -7.94 13.14 18.70
C GLY A 151 -7.39 13.76 17.41
N LYS A 152 -6.54 14.79 17.50
CA LYS A 152 -5.85 15.38 16.34
C LYS A 152 -4.50 14.71 16.08
N LYS A 153 -3.96 14.92 14.88
CA LYS A 153 -2.62 14.42 14.53
C LYS A 153 -1.54 15.03 15.44
N PRO A 154 -0.61 14.22 15.98
CA PRO A 154 0.54 14.69 16.73
C PRO A 154 1.34 15.77 15.98
N MET A 155 1.72 16.83 16.68
CA MET A 155 2.51 17.94 16.14
C MET A 155 3.98 17.84 16.56
N THR A 156 4.90 18.29 15.72
CA THR A 156 6.32 18.39 16.07
C THR A 156 6.59 19.56 17.03
N GLN A 157 7.64 19.49 17.85
CA GLN A 157 8.05 20.61 18.73
C GLN A 157 8.20 21.95 17.98
N LYS A 158 8.67 21.89 16.73
CA LYS A 158 8.81 23.08 15.87
C LYS A 158 7.44 23.70 15.57
N LYS A 159 6.47 22.90 15.11
CA LYS A 159 5.11 23.38 14.81
C LYS A 159 4.37 23.86 16.05
N VAL A 160 4.56 23.19 17.19
CA VAL A 160 4.01 23.65 18.48
C VAL A 160 4.62 25.00 18.88
N GLY A 161 5.93 25.17 18.72
CA GLY A 161 6.62 26.42 19.01
C GLY A 161 6.15 27.58 18.13
N GLU A 162 6.02 27.34 16.82
CA GLU A 162 5.45 28.31 15.86
C GLU A 162 4.05 28.77 16.28
N LYS A 163 3.20 27.83 16.70
CA LYS A 163 1.82 28.13 17.11
C LYS A 163 1.72 28.90 18.44
N LEU A 164 2.65 28.65 19.37
CA LEU A 164 2.69 29.30 20.68
C LEU A 164 3.56 30.56 20.72
N GLY A 165 4.18 30.95 19.60
CA GLY A 165 5.10 32.09 19.55
C GLY A 165 6.36 31.90 20.40
N ILE A 166 6.83 30.66 20.58
CA ILE A 166 8.00 30.31 21.41
C ILE A 166 9.00 29.44 20.64
N SER A 167 10.26 29.45 21.07
CA SER A 167 11.30 28.66 20.41
C SER A 167 11.07 27.15 20.60
N ARG A 168 11.48 26.35 19.60
CA ARG A 168 11.48 24.87 19.68
C ARG A 168 12.16 24.38 20.96
N SER A 169 13.31 24.95 21.32
CA SER A 169 14.05 24.58 22.53
C SER A 169 13.27 24.86 23.81
N TYR A 170 12.48 25.93 23.83
CA TYR A 170 11.60 26.24 24.97
C TYR A 170 10.45 25.23 25.09
N VAL A 171 9.82 24.84 23.97
CA VAL A 171 8.84 23.73 23.94
C VAL A 171 9.44 22.44 24.48
N SER A 172 10.64 22.07 24.02
CA SER A 172 11.34 20.86 24.48
C SER A 172 11.60 20.85 26.00
N ARG A 173 11.97 22.00 26.58
CA ARG A 173 12.15 22.13 28.04
C ARG A 173 10.84 22.02 28.82
N ILE A 174 9.72 22.50 28.26
CA ILE A 174 8.40 22.36 28.90
C ILE A 174 7.93 20.91 28.81
N GLU A 175 8.01 20.30 27.62
CA GLU A 175 7.67 18.90 27.38
C GLU A 175 8.43 17.96 28.33
N LYS A 176 9.74 18.13 28.46
CA LYS A 176 10.56 17.31 29.37
C LYS A 176 10.09 17.42 30.82
N ARG A 177 9.84 18.64 31.31
CA ARG A 177 9.35 18.88 32.69
C ARG A 177 7.96 18.29 32.91
N ALA A 178 7.06 18.44 31.93
CA ALA A 178 5.72 17.86 31.99
C ALA A 178 5.77 16.32 32.07
N LEU A 179 6.59 15.69 31.21
CA LEU A 179 6.78 14.23 31.24
C LEU A 179 7.41 13.75 32.56
N GLU A 180 8.37 14.48 33.13
CA GLU A 180 8.93 14.14 34.45
C GLU A 180 7.88 14.21 35.57
N LYS A 181 6.98 15.20 35.54
CA LYS A 181 5.87 15.30 36.49
C LYS A 181 4.90 14.14 36.36
N LEU A 182 4.49 13.82 35.13
CA LEU A 182 3.59 12.69 34.86
C LEU A 182 4.22 11.36 35.27
N LYS A 183 5.51 11.15 34.97
CA LYS A 183 6.25 9.96 35.37
C LYS A 183 6.27 9.78 36.89
N LYS A 184 6.60 10.83 37.65
CA LYS A 184 6.63 10.76 39.13
C LYS A 184 5.26 10.39 39.72
N ALA A 185 4.17 10.86 39.12
CA ALA A 185 2.83 10.52 39.59
C ALA A 185 2.45 9.07 39.27
N LEU A 186 2.80 8.59 38.07
CA LEU A 186 2.64 7.18 37.69
C LEU A 186 3.46 6.26 38.61
N ASP A 187 4.74 6.55 38.82
CA ASP A 187 5.62 5.76 39.69
C ASP A 187 5.09 5.72 41.15
N ASN A 188 4.45 6.79 41.63
CA ASN A 188 3.82 6.80 42.96
C ASN A 188 2.54 5.95 43.01
N SER A 189 1.77 5.84 41.93
CA SER A 189 0.58 4.99 41.89
C SER A 189 0.88 3.49 41.79
N TYR A 190 2.05 3.09 41.29
CA TYR A 190 2.47 1.68 41.24
C TYR A 190 3.21 1.21 42.50
N ARG A 191 3.52 2.12 43.42
CA ARG A 191 4.21 1.83 44.70
C ARG A 191 3.25 1.67 45.88
N MET A 192 1.95 1.80 45.64
CA MET A 192 0.87 1.67 46.62
C MET A 192 0.02 0.47 46.26
#